data_AF-A0A1D1Z2H0-F1
#
_entry.id   AF-A0A1D1Z2H0-F1
#
_cell.length_a   1.000
_cell.length_b   1.000
_cell.length_c   1.000
_cell.angle_alpha   90.00
_cell.angle_beta   90.00
_cell.angle_gamma   90.00
#
_symmetry.space_group_name_H-M   'P 1'
#
loop_
_entity.id
_entity.type
_entity.pdbx_description
1 polymer ?
#
loop_
_entity_poly.entity_id
_entity_poly.type
_entity_poly.pdbx_seq_one_letter_code
_entity_poly.pdbx_strand_id
1 'polypeptide(L)'
;MMSITRKPSLTDILNNETSYPYSLDDFATFLDSTYCLENLEFYLAVRRYTYYAYNFYNYSSSPLSSSIDSDSILESPTSILSDLPYDDDSSLRGDAPAHLNFLKQKLHDLITTFILPNSPKEINILAETRDDLLANVFQYNNYHP
;
A
#
# COMPACT_ATOMS: atom_id res chain seq x y z
N MET A 1 -4.36 29.55 -27.51
CA MET A 1 -3.49 28.39 -27.19
C MET A 1 -4.40 27.21 -26.92
N MET A 2 -4.46 26.24 -27.83
CA MET A 2 -5.20 24.99 -27.62
C MET A 2 -4.35 24.11 -26.72
N SER A 3 -4.70 24.01 -25.44
CA SER A 3 -4.16 22.97 -24.57
C SER A 3 -4.73 21.65 -25.06
N ILE A 4 -3.89 20.79 -25.65
CA ILE A 4 -4.27 19.41 -25.96
C ILE A 4 -4.44 18.73 -24.60
N THR A 5 -5.68 18.62 -24.13
CA THR A 5 -6.03 17.91 -22.89
C THR A 5 -5.91 16.41 -23.17
N ARG A 6 -4.71 15.87 -23.01
CA ARG A 6 -4.51 14.41 -22.96
C ARG A 6 -5.41 13.87 -21.85
N LYS A 7 -6.26 12.89 -22.18
CA LYS A 7 -7.03 12.16 -21.17
C LYS A 7 -6.04 11.53 -20.18
N PRO A 8 -6.14 11.81 -18.87
CA PRO A 8 -5.21 11.27 -17.89
C PRO A 8 -5.28 9.74 -17.85
N SER A 9 -4.16 9.12 -17.54
CA SER A 9 -4.09 7.68 -17.29
C SER A 9 -4.62 7.37 -15.89
N LEU A 10 -5.03 6.11 -15.64
CA LEU A 10 -5.42 5.70 -14.29
C LEU A 10 -4.26 5.89 -13.29
N THR A 11 -3.02 5.63 -13.72
CA THR A 11 -1.82 5.83 -12.89
C THR A 11 -1.67 7.29 -12.48
N ASP A 12 -1.89 8.24 -13.39
CA ASP A 12 -1.78 9.68 -13.11
C ASP A 12 -2.80 10.09 -12.02
N ILE A 13 -3.99 9.49 -12.05
CA ILE A 13 -5.05 9.70 -11.05
C ILE A 13 -4.66 9.08 -9.71
N LEU A 14 -4.22 7.82 -9.70
CA LEU A 14 -3.83 7.09 -8.49
C LEU A 14 -2.57 7.66 -7.80
N ASN A 15 -1.72 8.36 -8.55
CA ASN A 15 -0.58 9.10 -8.02
C ASN A 15 -0.91 10.54 -7.62
N ASN A 16 -2.18 10.97 -7.77
CA ASN A 16 -2.61 12.33 -7.47
C ASN A 16 -1.85 13.41 -8.30
N GLU A 17 -1.45 13.07 -9.54
CA GLU A 17 -0.73 13.95 -10.48
C GLU A 17 -1.69 14.74 -11.39
N THR A 18 -2.98 14.63 -11.13
CA THR A 18 -4.06 15.19 -11.95
C THR A 18 -4.87 16.19 -11.11
N SER A 19 -5.63 17.02 -11.80
CA SER A 19 -6.51 18.01 -11.16
C SER A 19 -7.95 17.82 -11.63
N TYR A 20 -8.88 18.53 -11.00
CA TYR A 20 -10.28 18.54 -11.40
C TYR A 20 -10.44 18.68 -12.93
N PRO A 21 -11.27 17.85 -13.59
CA PRO A 21 -12.26 16.91 -13.03
C PRO A 21 -11.79 15.45 -12.93
N TYR A 22 -10.48 15.20 -12.92
CA TYR A 22 -9.90 13.86 -12.91
C TYR A 22 -8.98 13.62 -11.70
N SER A 23 -9.14 14.37 -10.62
CA SER A 23 -8.32 14.17 -9.41
C SER A 23 -8.61 12.81 -8.76
N LEU A 24 -7.74 12.40 -7.83
CA LEU A 24 -7.98 11.21 -7.01
C LEU A 24 -9.30 11.31 -6.23
N ASP A 25 -9.65 12.50 -5.76
CA ASP A 25 -10.90 12.78 -5.04
C ASP A 25 -12.14 12.67 -5.95
N ASP A 26 -12.04 13.18 -7.18
CA ASP A 26 -13.09 13.01 -8.20
C ASP A 26 -13.31 11.51 -8.51
N PHE A 27 -12.23 10.74 -8.62
CA PHE A 27 -12.29 9.29 -8.85
C PHE A 27 -12.88 8.54 -7.66
N ALA A 28 -12.49 8.88 -6.43
CA ALA A 28 -13.08 8.33 -5.22
C ALA A 28 -14.58 8.61 -5.15
N THR A 29 -15.00 9.84 -5.42
CA THR A 29 -16.41 10.24 -5.47
C THR A 29 -17.18 9.46 -6.54
N PHE A 30 -16.58 9.27 -7.72
CA PHE A 30 -17.17 8.45 -8.79
C PHE A 30 -17.34 6.99 -8.35
N LEU A 31 -16.35 6.38 -7.72
CA LEU A 31 -16.43 4.99 -7.24
C LEU A 31 -17.45 4.83 -6.10
N ASP A 32 -17.56 5.81 -5.20
CA ASP A 32 -18.57 5.85 -4.15
C ASP A 32 -19.99 5.87 -4.75
N SER A 33 -20.20 6.69 -5.78
CA SER A 33 -21.48 6.76 -6.51
C SER A 33 -21.85 5.47 -7.27
N THR A 34 -20.86 4.62 -7.55
CA THR A 34 -21.02 3.35 -8.28
C THR A 34 -20.92 2.12 -7.38
N TYR A 35 -20.84 2.31 -6.06
CA TYR A 35 -20.73 1.25 -5.05
C TYR A 35 -19.52 0.32 -5.25
N CYS A 36 -18.40 0.90 -5.68
CA CYS A 36 -17.14 0.18 -5.96
C CYS A 36 -15.93 0.83 -5.25
N LEU A 37 -16.17 1.71 -4.27
CA LEU A 37 -15.14 2.48 -3.56
C LEU A 37 -14.14 1.57 -2.82
N GLU A 38 -14.58 0.42 -2.36
CA GLU A 38 -13.76 -0.57 -1.66
C GLU A 38 -12.54 -1.01 -2.47
N ASN A 39 -12.62 -1.00 -3.82
CA ASN A 39 -11.49 -1.34 -4.68
C ASN A 39 -10.36 -0.31 -4.58
N LEU A 40 -10.70 0.97 -4.51
CA LEU A 40 -9.72 2.05 -4.35
C LEU A 40 -9.15 2.07 -2.93
N GLU A 41 -10.01 1.87 -1.93
CA GLU A 41 -9.58 1.80 -0.53
C GLU A 41 -8.63 0.62 -0.30
N PHE A 42 -8.94 -0.55 -0.86
CA PHE A 42 -8.06 -1.71 -0.85
C PHE A 42 -6.72 -1.41 -1.52
N TYR A 43 -6.74 -0.82 -2.72
CA TYR A 43 -5.52 -0.45 -3.44
C TYR A 43 -4.60 0.47 -2.62
N LEU A 44 -5.17 1.54 -2.03
CA LEU A 44 -4.42 2.49 -1.21
C LEU A 44 -3.90 1.82 0.08
N ALA A 45 -4.70 0.96 0.70
CA ALA A 45 -4.30 0.24 1.91
C ALA A 45 -3.17 -0.77 1.63
N VAL A 46 -3.20 -1.48 0.50
CA VAL A 46 -2.10 -2.37 0.06
C VAL A 46 -0.85 -1.55 -0.23
N ARG A 47 -0.96 -0.43 -0.97
CA ARG A 47 0.20 0.45 -1.26
C ARG A 47 0.89 0.92 0.03
N ARG A 48 0.11 1.26 1.06
CA ARG A 48 0.62 1.60 2.39
C ARG A 48 1.26 0.40 3.10
N TYR A 49 0.63 -0.78 3.04
CA TYR A 49 1.21 -2.00 3.60
C TYR A 49 2.56 -2.34 2.96
N THR A 50 2.66 -2.25 1.62
CA THR A 50 3.91 -2.47 0.88
C THR A 50 5.00 -1.50 1.35
N TYR A 51 4.67 -0.23 1.59
CA TYR A 51 5.61 0.74 2.16
C TYR A 51 6.12 0.28 3.54
N TYR A 52 5.23 -0.10 4.46
CA TYR A 52 5.64 -0.58 5.79
C TYR A 52 6.51 -1.84 5.71
N ALA A 53 6.13 -2.80 4.87
CA ALA A 53 6.84 -4.05 4.72
C ALA A 53 8.23 -3.83 4.13
N TYR A 54 8.34 -3.01 3.07
CA TYR A 54 9.61 -2.68 2.43
C TYR A 54 10.58 -2.01 3.41
N ASN A 55 10.10 -1.04 4.20
CA ASN A 55 10.91 -0.43 5.25
C ASN A 55 11.39 -1.49 6.25
N PHE A 56 10.49 -2.31 6.80
CA PHE A 56 10.85 -3.35 7.75
C PHE A 56 11.91 -4.33 7.21
N TYR A 57 11.70 -4.88 6.01
CA TYR A 57 12.61 -5.87 5.43
C TYR A 57 13.95 -5.26 5.02
N ASN A 58 13.98 -4.01 4.55
CA ASN A 58 15.24 -3.31 4.24
C ASN A 58 16.05 -2.96 5.49
N TYR A 59 15.39 -2.54 6.58
CA TYR A 59 16.08 -2.35 7.86
C TYR A 59 16.64 -3.67 8.41
N SER A 60 15.95 -4.79 8.16
CA SER A 60 16.40 -6.11 8.62
C SER A 60 17.53 -6.72 7.77
N SER A 61 17.66 -6.30 6.50
CA SER A 61 18.63 -6.85 5.55
C SER A 61 19.96 -6.12 5.53
N SER A 62 20.08 -4.95 6.17
CA SER A 62 21.38 -4.32 6.47
C SER A 62 22.06 -5.05 7.64
N PRO A 63 23.13 -5.83 7.40
CA PRO A 63 23.91 -6.35 8.50
C PRO A 63 24.76 -5.18 9.02
N LEU A 64 24.45 -4.70 10.23
CA LEU A 64 25.29 -3.78 11.01
C LEU A 64 25.29 -2.31 10.51
N SER A 65 24.52 -1.43 11.16
CA SER A 65 25.02 -0.08 11.42
C SER A 65 24.33 0.59 12.62
N SER A 66 24.85 0.27 13.80
CA SER A 66 25.09 1.28 14.83
C SER A 66 26.22 2.22 14.36
N SER A 67 26.00 3.00 13.32
CA SER A 67 26.89 4.11 12.95
C SER A 67 26.22 4.96 11.89
N ILE A 68 26.03 6.21 12.24
CA ILE A 68 25.85 7.34 11.34
C ILE A 68 26.86 7.16 10.19
N ASP A 69 26.38 7.04 8.96
CA ASP A 69 27.01 7.65 7.79
C ASP A 69 25.97 7.73 6.67
N SER A 70 25.67 8.97 6.30
CA SER A 70 24.95 9.35 5.08
C SER A 70 25.73 8.87 3.84
N ASP A 71 25.01 8.72 2.74
CA ASP A 71 25.52 8.43 1.39
C ASP A 71 25.81 6.95 1.05
N SER A 72 24.75 6.24 0.69
CA SER A 72 24.83 5.28 -0.42
C SER A 72 23.54 5.27 -1.22
N ILE A 73 23.57 6.01 -2.33
CA ILE A 73 22.56 6.04 -3.37
C ILE A 73 22.61 4.70 -4.12
N LEU A 74 21.70 3.80 -3.78
CA LEU A 74 21.23 2.77 -4.71
C LEU A 74 19.80 3.13 -5.09
N GLU A 75 19.58 3.39 -6.38
CA GLU A 75 18.27 3.60 -6.97
C GLU A 75 17.34 2.45 -6.58
N SER A 76 16.52 2.74 -5.59
CA SER A 76 15.49 1.86 -5.07
C SER A 76 14.16 2.30 -5.69
N PRO A 77 13.12 1.44 -5.77
CA PRO A 77 11.81 1.81 -6.34
C PRO A 77 11.08 2.92 -5.54
N THR A 78 11.76 3.47 -4.53
CA THR A 78 11.45 4.57 -3.62
C THR A 78 10.84 5.77 -4.33
N SER A 79 11.19 6.06 -5.59
CA SER A 79 10.65 7.20 -6.34
C SER A 79 9.12 7.17 -6.49
N ILE A 80 8.47 6.01 -6.41
CA ILE A 80 6.99 5.88 -6.51
C ILE A 80 6.31 5.98 -5.12
N LEU A 81 7.07 5.77 -4.06
CA LEU A 81 6.60 5.70 -2.67
C LEU A 81 6.97 6.94 -1.84
N SER A 82 7.96 7.73 -2.27
CA SER A 82 8.42 8.95 -1.60
C SER A 82 7.48 10.13 -1.74
N ASP A 83 6.63 10.14 -2.77
CA ASP A 83 5.72 11.26 -3.08
C ASP A 83 4.34 11.10 -2.41
N LEU A 84 4.17 10.08 -1.57
CA LEU A 84 2.93 9.91 -0.81
C LEU A 84 2.96 10.75 0.47
N PRO A 85 1.89 11.52 0.75
CA PRO A 85 1.74 12.29 1.98
C PRO A 85 1.34 11.38 3.14
N TYR A 86 2.01 10.23 3.28
CA TYR A 86 1.87 9.40 4.46
C TYR A 86 2.85 9.98 5.48
N ASP A 87 2.28 10.68 6.46
CA ASP A 87 2.97 11.26 7.60
C ASP A 87 4.04 10.30 8.14
N ASP A 88 5.13 10.86 8.67
CA ASP A 88 6.17 10.17 9.45
C ASP A 88 5.49 9.26 10.50
N ASP A 89 5.20 8.03 10.11
CA ASP A 89 4.40 7.13 10.90
C ASP A 89 5.31 6.64 12.02
N SER A 90 5.18 7.28 13.17
CA SER A 90 5.87 6.93 14.41
C SER A 90 5.83 5.43 14.76
N SER A 91 4.92 4.66 14.13
CA SER A 91 4.85 3.20 14.18
C SER A 91 6.07 2.49 13.56
N LEU A 92 6.89 3.18 12.76
CA LEU A 92 8.19 2.72 12.24
C LEU A 92 9.38 3.00 13.18
N ARG A 93 9.13 3.53 14.39
CA ARG A 93 10.17 3.95 15.35
C ARG A 93 10.39 2.98 16.52
N GLY A 94 9.95 1.73 16.41
CA GLY A 94 10.07 0.67 17.41
C GLY A 94 11.27 -0.26 17.23
N ASP A 95 11.36 -1.28 18.09
CA ASP A 95 12.30 -2.39 17.93
C ASP A 95 11.79 -3.39 16.85
N ALA A 96 12.67 -4.26 16.36
CA ALA A 96 12.32 -5.21 15.28
C ALA A 96 11.10 -6.09 15.58
N PRO A 97 10.88 -6.61 16.82
CA PRO A 97 9.67 -7.33 17.16
C PRO A 97 8.39 -6.49 17.12
N ALA A 98 8.42 -5.23 17.58
CA ALA A 98 7.27 -4.33 17.51
C ALA A 98 6.88 -4.04 16.05
N HIS A 99 7.88 -3.82 15.17
CA HIS A 99 7.62 -3.61 13.74
C HIS A 99 7.01 -4.84 13.06
N LEU A 100 7.49 -6.04 13.37
CA LEU A 100 6.91 -7.25 12.82
C LEU A 100 5.45 -7.42 13.27
N ASN A 101 5.16 -7.21 14.55
CA ASN A 101 3.80 -7.30 15.07
C ASN A 101 2.87 -6.24 14.45
N PHE A 102 3.38 -5.03 14.23
CA PHE A 102 2.66 -3.99 13.50
C PHE A 102 2.34 -4.43 12.07
N LEU A 103 3.33 -4.97 11.34
CA LEU A 103 3.13 -5.45 9.97
C LEU A 103 2.08 -6.57 9.92
N LYS A 104 2.18 -7.55 10.83
CA LYS A 104 1.19 -8.61 10.99
C LYS A 104 -0.21 -8.04 11.22
N GLN A 105 -0.34 -7.10 12.15
CA GLN A 105 -1.63 -6.47 12.45
C GLN A 105 -2.21 -5.80 11.21
N LYS A 106 -1.41 -5.01 10.48
CA LYS A 106 -1.87 -4.33 9.26
C LYS A 106 -2.31 -5.29 8.16
N LEU A 107 -1.60 -6.41 7.97
CA LEU A 107 -2.03 -7.41 6.98
C LEU A 107 -3.31 -8.12 7.42
N HIS A 108 -3.45 -8.44 8.71
CA HIS A 108 -4.68 -9.04 9.23
C HIS A 108 -5.88 -8.08 9.10
N ASP A 109 -5.69 -6.79 9.33
CA ASP A 109 -6.73 -5.77 9.14
C ASP A 109 -7.16 -5.70 7.67
N LEU A 110 -6.20 -5.72 6.73
CA LEU A 110 -6.47 -5.79 5.29
C LEU A 110 -7.29 -7.03 4.93
N ILE A 111 -6.88 -8.20 5.41
CA ILE A 111 -7.55 -9.46 5.11
C ILE A 111 -8.98 -9.49 5.66
N THR A 112 -9.15 -9.09 6.92
CA THR A 112 -10.46 -9.11 7.58
C THR A 112 -11.44 -8.07 7.03
N THR A 113 -10.92 -6.98 6.46
CA THR A 113 -11.73 -5.91 5.89
C THR A 113 -12.11 -6.16 4.42
N PHE A 114 -11.17 -6.68 3.63
CA PHE A 114 -11.30 -6.73 2.16
C PHE A 114 -11.28 -8.12 1.53
N ILE A 115 -10.73 -9.15 2.20
CA ILE A 115 -10.44 -10.45 1.56
C ILE A 115 -11.35 -11.57 2.06
N LEU A 116 -11.68 -11.59 3.35
CA LEU A 116 -12.49 -12.66 3.91
C LEU A 116 -13.90 -12.67 3.32
N PRO A 117 -14.49 -13.86 3.11
CA PRO A 117 -15.89 -13.96 2.70
C PRO A 117 -16.80 -13.28 3.72
N ASN A 118 -17.74 -12.47 3.23
CA ASN A 118 -18.65 -11.64 4.03
C ASN A 118 -17.94 -10.52 4.81
N SER A 119 -16.74 -10.13 4.40
CA SER A 119 -16.09 -8.93 4.94
C SER A 119 -16.86 -7.68 4.52
N PRO A 120 -16.86 -6.61 5.34
CA PRO A 120 -17.69 -5.43 5.07
C PRO A 120 -17.32 -4.71 3.77
N LYS A 121 -16.10 -4.92 3.26
CA LYS A 121 -15.57 -4.32 2.03
C LYS A 121 -14.94 -5.40 1.13
N GLU A 122 -15.55 -6.59 1.08
CA GLU A 122 -15.05 -7.73 0.31
C GLU A 122 -14.83 -7.35 -1.17
N ILE A 123 -13.60 -7.46 -1.66
CA ILE A 123 -13.28 -7.21 -3.06
C ILE A 123 -13.58 -8.45 -3.92
N ASN A 124 -13.96 -8.22 -5.17
CA ASN A 124 -14.27 -9.29 -6.12
C ASN A 124 -13.00 -9.89 -6.74
N ILE A 125 -12.39 -10.86 -6.05
CA ILE A 125 -11.24 -11.64 -6.53
C ILE A 125 -11.60 -13.12 -6.74
N LEU A 126 -10.80 -13.81 -7.56
CA LEU A 126 -10.96 -15.25 -7.77
C LEU A 126 -10.76 -16.03 -6.47
N ALA A 127 -11.55 -17.09 -6.27
CA ALA A 127 -11.48 -17.91 -5.06
C ALA A 127 -10.08 -18.52 -4.86
N GLU A 128 -9.43 -18.97 -5.94
CA GLU A 128 -8.05 -19.48 -5.90
C GLU A 128 -7.06 -18.43 -5.37
N THR A 129 -7.15 -17.18 -5.84
CA THR A 129 -6.28 -16.08 -5.40
C THR A 129 -6.50 -15.77 -3.92
N ARG A 130 -7.75 -15.78 -3.46
CA ARG A 130 -8.09 -15.59 -2.05
C ARG A 130 -7.51 -16.71 -1.20
N ASP A 131 -7.76 -17.96 -1.57
CA ASP A 131 -7.37 -19.12 -0.78
C ASP A 131 -5.84 -19.23 -0.70
N ASP A 132 -5.12 -18.95 -1.79
CA ASP A 132 -3.65 -18.85 -1.83
C ASP A 132 -3.13 -17.73 -0.92
N LEU A 133 -3.76 -16.56 -0.93
CA LEU A 133 -3.39 -15.44 -0.06
C LEU A 133 -3.57 -15.81 1.43
N LEU A 134 -4.71 -16.43 1.78
CA LEU A 134 -4.98 -16.86 3.15
C LEU A 134 -3.99 -17.94 3.61
N ALA A 135 -3.62 -18.89 2.74
CA ALA A 135 -2.61 -19.89 3.04
C ALA A 135 -1.23 -19.25 3.30
N ASN A 136 -0.80 -18.31 2.45
CA ASN A 136 0.46 -17.58 2.63
C ASN A 136 0.55 -16.89 4.00
N VAL A 137 -0.54 -16.25 4.43
CA VAL A 137 -0.53 -15.47 5.68
C VAL A 137 -0.73 -16.36 6.91
N PHE A 138 -1.74 -17.21 6.94
CA PHE A 138 -2.10 -17.95 8.15
C PHE A 138 -1.37 -19.29 8.31
N GLN A 139 -0.97 -19.93 7.21
CA GLN A 139 -0.25 -21.21 7.28
C GLN A 139 1.26 -21.01 7.22
N TYR A 140 1.74 -20.16 6.31
CA TYR A 140 3.17 -19.96 6.09
C TYR A 140 3.76 -18.78 6.86
N ASN A 141 2.94 -17.97 7.55
CA ASN A 141 3.39 -16.76 8.24
C ASN A 141 4.21 -15.83 7.32
N ASN A 142 3.83 -15.77 6.03
CA ASN A 142 4.48 -14.94 5.05
C ASN A 142 3.80 -13.56 5.02
N TYR A 143 4.54 -12.56 5.52
CA TYR A 143 4.13 -11.16 5.54
C TYR A 143 4.95 -10.31 4.55
N HIS A 144 5.76 -10.94 3.71
CA HIS A 144 6.49 -10.25 2.67
C HIS A 144 5.51 -9.73 1.61
N PRO A 145 5.69 -8.49 1.10
CA PRO A 145 4.86 -7.94 0.03
C PRO A 145 5.05 -8.66 -1.30
#